data_AF-A0AAJ0UGY3-F1
#
_entry.id   AF-A0AAJ0UGY3-F1
#
_cell.length_a   1.000
_cell.length_b   1.000
_cell.length_c   1.000
_cell.angle_alpha   90.00
_cell.angle_beta   90.00
_cell.angle_gamma   90.00
#
_symmetry.space_group_name_H-M   'P 1'
#
loop_
_entity.id
_entity.type
_entity.pdbx_description
1 polymer ?
#
loop_
_entity_poly.entity_id
_entity_poly.type
_entity_poly.pdbx_seq_one_letter_code
_entity_poly.pdbx_strand_id
1 'polypeptide(L)'
;MLTTAADSVVSVTEEIEPMFAHGRSGLELLNPGRFQPLVYERERLFRVNGAVLGVWTEVLHTGSLFGESVASVEMSKEDSQQVKGRDDWAALLARLSAAGG
;
A
#
# COMPACT_ATOMS: atom_id res chain seq x y z
N MET A 1 -6.40 -8.37 10.80
CA MET A 1 -6.53 -9.80 11.18
C MET A 1 -5.89 -10.63 10.05
N LEU A 2 -4.75 -11.27 10.30
CA LEU A 2 -4.02 -12.15 9.36
C LEU A 2 -4.69 -13.53 9.26
N THR A 3 -5.99 -13.58 8.94
CA THR A 3 -6.77 -14.83 8.94
C THR A 3 -7.04 -15.40 7.55
N THR A 4 -6.47 -14.79 6.51
CA THR A 4 -6.42 -15.41 5.20
C THR A 4 -5.19 -16.30 5.17
N ALA A 5 -5.37 -17.59 4.87
CA ALA A 5 -4.26 -18.52 4.56
C ALA A 5 -3.65 -18.13 3.21
N ALA A 6 -3.09 -16.93 3.13
CA ALA A 6 -2.48 -16.39 1.94
C ALA A 6 -1.00 -16.78 1.87
N ASP A 7 -0.51 -16.92 0.65
CA ASP A 7 0.88 -17.27 0.38
C ASP A 7 1.83 -16.12 0.72
N SER A 8 1.32 -14.89 0.60
CA SER A 8 2.04 -13.67 0.91
C SER A 8 1.11 -12.62 1.51
N VAL A 9 1.66 -11.76 2.36
CA VAL A 9 0.96 -10.63 2.98
C VAL A 9 1.78 -9.37 2.78
N VAL A 10 1.14 -8.31 2.29
CA VAL A 10 1.77 -6.99 2.13
C VAL A 10 1.04 -5.93 2.93
N SER A 11 1.81 -5.01 3.48
CA SER A 11 1.28 -3.77 4.04
C SER A 11 1.00 -2.77 2.91
N VAL A 12 -0.16 -2.13 2.98
CA VAL A 12 -0.63 -1.21 1.95
C VAL A 12 -1.22 0.05 2.53
N THR A 13 -1.25 1.10 1.73
CA THR A 13 -2.03 2.32 1.97
C THR A 13 -3.04 2.47 0.84
N GLU A 14 -4.28 2.85 1.17
CA GLU A 14 -5.28 3.19 0.15
C GLU A 14 -4.88 4.46 -0.61
N GLU A 15 -4.99 4.41 -1.93
CA GLU A 15 -4.80 5.57 -2.80
C GLU A 15 -6.11 6.31 -2.99
N ILE A 16 -6.12 7.57 -2.54
CA ILE A 16 -7.29 8.44 -2.56
C ILE A 16 -7.27 9.39 -3.76
N GLU A 17 -6.10 9.61 -4.35
CA GLU A 17 -5.96 10.43 -5.54
C GLU A 17 -6.43 9.68 -6.81
N PRO A 18 -6.85 10.40 -7.86
CA PRO A 18 -7.11 9.81 -9.16
C PRO A 18 -5.86 9.13 -9.75
N MET A 19 -6.00 7.87 -10.13
CA MET A 19 -4.91 7.07 -10.68
C MET A 19 -5.17 6.74 -12.14
N PHE A 20 -4.14 6.91 -12.97
CA PHE A 20 -4.22 6.66 -14.40
C PHE A 20 -3.29 5.52 -14.81
N ALA A 21 -3.74 4.70 -15.75
CA ALA A 21 -2.90 3.74 -16.47
C ALA A 21 -2.80 4.11 -17.95
N HIS A 22 -1.75 3.62 -18.62
CA HIS A 22 -1.69 3.71 -20.08
C HIS A 22 -2.70 2.75 -20.71
N GLY A 23 -3.63 3.31 -21.46
CA GLY A 23 -4.60 2.61 -22.29
C GLY A 23 -4.27 2.71 -23.77
N ARG A 24 -5.23 2.30 -24.60
CA ARG A 24 -5.03 2.27 -26.07
C ARG A 24 -4.94 3.66 -26.70
N SER A 25 -5.54 4.67 -26.07
CA SER A 25 -5.67 6.03 -26.62
C SER A 25 -5.10 7.12 -25.71
N GLY A 26 -4.24 6.77 -24.76
CA GLY A 26 -3.69 7.71 -23.77
C GLY A 26 -3.90 7.22 -22.35
N LEU A 27 -4.09 8.16 -21.42
CA LEU A 27 -4.32 7.83 -20.02
C LEU A 27 -5.78 7.43 -19.78
N GLU A 28 -5.99 6.29 -19.13
CA GLU A 28 -7.28 5.77 -18.70
C GLU A 28 -7.37 5.84 -17.17
N LEU A 29 -8.46 6.40 -16.65
CA LEU A 29 -8.69 6.58 -15.22
C LEU A 29 -9.12 5.25 -14.57
N LEU A 30 -8.40 4.83 -13.54
CA LEU A 30 -8.61 3.55 -12.85
C LEU A 30 -9.71 3.60 -11.78
N ASN A 31 -9.86 4.75 -11.13
CA ASN A 31 -10.78 4.97 -10.01
C ASN A 31 -11.71 6.18 -10.25
N PRO A 32 -12.58 6.13 -11.28
CA PRO A 32 -13.42 7.27 -11.69
C PRO A 32 -14.35 7.80 -10.59
N GLY A 33 -14.72 6.96 -9.62
CA GLY A 33 -15.47 7.33 -8.43
C GLY A 33 -14.82 8.40 -7.58
N ARG A 34 -13.50 8.65 -7.69
CA ARG A 34 -12.83 9.73 -6.95
C ARG A 34 -13.33 11.14 -7.32
N PHE A 35 -13.95 11.30 -8.49
CA PHE A 35 -14.59 12.56 -8.90
C PHE A 35 -16.09 12.61 -8.55
N GLN A 36 -16.60 11.60 -7.85
CA GLN A 36 -18.00 11.49 -7.46
C GLN A 36 -18.11 11.47 -5.93
N PRO A 37 -19.26 11.86 -5.35
CA PRO A 37 -19.46 11.81 -3.91
C PRO A 37 -19.65 10.38 -3.35
N LEU A 38 -19.35 9.33 -4.13
CA LEU A 38 -19.60 7.93 -3.82
C LEU A 38 -18.28 7.13 -3.84
N VAL A 39 -18.04 6.35 -2.80
CA VAL A 39 -16.89 5.43 -2.73
C VAL A 39 -17.32 4.07 -3.26
N TYR A 40 -16.70 3.62 -4.35
CA TYR A 40 -16.93 2.30 -4.92
C TYR A 40 -15.82 1.35 -4.46
N GLU A 41 -16.17 0.30 -3.70
CA GLU A 41 -15.19 -0.66 -3.18
C GLU A 41 -14.31 -1.30 -4.28
N ARG A 42 -14.92 -1.62 -5.42
CA ARG A 42 -14.21 -2.18 -6.59
C ARG A 42 -13.19 -1.24 -7.23
N GLU A 43 -13.25 0.04 -6.91
CA GLU A 43 -12.37 1.09 -7.43
C GLU A 43 -11.32 1.52 -6.39
N ARG A 44 -11.30 0.90 -5.20
CA ARG A 44 -10.26 1.12 -4.20
C ARG A 44 -8.94 0.57 -4.75
N LEU A 45 -7.95 1.43 -4.79
CA LEU A 45 -6.60 1.10 -5.21
C LEU A 45 -5.69 1.13 -3.98
N PHE A 46 -4.78 0.17 -3.91
CA PHE A 46 -3.86 0.04 -2.80
C PHE A 46 -2.42 0.08 -3.29
N ARG A 47 -1.58 0.83 -2.58
CA ARG A 47 -0.15 0.93 -2.84
C ARG A 47 0.61 0.23 -1.73
N VAL A 48 1.53 -0.67 -2.08
CA VAL A 48 2.43 -1.29 -1.10
C VAL A 48 3.26 -0.21 -0.43
N ASN A 49 3.24 -0.19 0.91
CA ASN A 49 3.93 0.83 1.70
C ASN A 49 5.31 0.35 2.23
N GLY A 50 5.60 -0.95 2.11
CA GLY A 50 6.89 -1.53 2.46
C GLY A 50 7.17 -1.66 3.96
N ALA A 51 6.20 -1.45 4.85
CA ALA A 51 6.39 -1.61 6.29
C ALA A 51 6.48 -3.07 6.73
N VAL A 52 5.70 -3.94 6.06
CA VAL A 52 5.55 -5.37 6.31
C VAL A 52 5.45 -6.12 4.99
N LEU A 53 6.27 -7.16 4.85
CA LEU A 53 6.17 -8.22 3.86
C LEU A 53 6.27 -9.56 4.60
N GLY A 54 5.19 -10.33 4.59
CA GLY A 54 5.17 -11.70 5.08
C GLY A 54 5.07 -12.67 3.92
N VAL A 55 5.85 -13.73 3.91
CA VAL A 55 5.88 -14.71 2.82
C VAL A 55 6.29 -16.07 3.38
N TRP A 56 5.61 -17.14 2.94
CA TRP A 56 6.01 -18.50 3.32
C TRP A 56 7.34 -18.88 2.67
N THR A 57 8.14 -19.66 3.38
CA THR A 57 9.47 -20.10 2.94
C THR A 57 9.41 -20.84 1.60
N GLU A 58 8.36 -21.62 1.38
CA GLU A 58 8.07 -22.35 0.14
C GLU A 58 7.96 -21.40 -1.06
N VAL A 59 7.30 -20.26 -0.89
CA VAL A 59 7.19 -19.23 -1.94
C VAL A 59 8.55 -18.62 -2.23
N LEU A 60 9.35 -18.31 -1.19
CA LEU A 60 10.70 -17.79 -1.37
C LEU A 60 11.60 -18.74 -2.15
N HIS A 61 11.46 -20.06 -1.94
CA HIS A 61 12.22 -21.07 -2.69
C HIS A 61 11.88 -21.13 -4.18
N THR A 62 10.74 -20.57 -4.61
CA THR A 62 10.43 -20.41 -6.04
C THR A 62 11.15 -19.21 -6.69
N GLY A 63 11.81 -18.37 -5.90
CA GLY A 63 12.41 -17.11 -6.36
C GLY A 63 11.43 -15.94 -6.44
N SER A 64 10.22 -16.08 -5.89
CA SER A 64 9.20 -15.02 -5.84
C SER A 64 9.02 -14.47 -4.42
N LEU A 65 8.59 -13.21 -4.33
CA LEU A 65 8.10 -12.59 -3.09
C LEU A 65 6.57 -12.66 -2.95
N PHE A 66 5.90 -13.09 -4.02
CA PHE A 66 4.44 -13.18 -4.10
C PHE A 66 4.04 -14.57 -4.58
N GLY A 67 3.25 -15.28 -3.77
CA GLY A 67 2.63 -16.54 -4.16
C GLY A 67 1.34 -16.31 -4.96
N GLU A 68 0.54 -17.36 -5.10
CA GLU A 68 -0.72 -17.30 -5.86
C GLU A 68 -1.76 -16.42 -5.18
N SER A 69 -1.77 -16.42 -3.85
CA SER A 69 -2.65 -15.61 -3.03
C SER A 69 -1.89 -14.54 -2.25
N VAL A 70 -2.29 -13.28 -2.43
CA VAL A 70 -1.71 -12.13 -1.72
C VAL A 70 -2.81 -11.48 -0.88
N ALA A 71 -2.62 -11.45 0.43
CA ALA A 71 -3.46 -10.68 1.34
C ALA A 71 -2.79 -9.35 1.68
N SER A 72 -3.59 -8.41 2.19
CA SER A 72 -3.10 -7.08 2.56
C SER A 72 -3.44 -6.71 3.99
N VAL A 73 -2.57 -5.94 4.62
CA VAL A 73 -2.84 -5.20 5.86
C VAL A 73 -2.82 -3.72 5.53
N GLU A 74 -3.98 -3.07 5.63
CA GLU A 74 -4.09 -1.63 5.42
C GLU A 74 -3.47 -0.89 6.62
N MET A 75 -2.68 0.13 6.32
CA MET A 75 -2.07 1.03 7.30
C MET A 75 -2.34 2.48 6.91
N SER A 76 -2.45 3.33 7.92
CA SER A 76 -2.61 4.78 7.75
C SER A 76 -1.42 5.38 6.98
N LYS A 77 -1.60 6.53 6.35
CA LYS A 77 -0.49 7.25 5.68
C LYS A 77 0.60 7.64 6.69
N GLU A 78 0.17 7.96 7.91
CA GLU A 78 0.99 8.37 9.04
C GLU A 78 1.91 7.24 9.54
N ASP A 79 1.41 6.01 9.55
CA ASP A 79 2.18 4.82 9.94
C ASP A 79 3.00 4.23 8.78
N SER A 80 2.81 4.77 7.57
CA SER A 80 3.41 4.28 6.33
C SER A 80 4.59 5.13 5.82
N GLN A 81 5.16 5.99 6.68
CA GLN A 81 6.25 6.88 6.30
C GLN A 81 7.55 6.10 6.02
N GLN A 82 8.06 6.20 4.79
CA GLN A 82 9.34 5.63 4.41
C GLN A 82 10.47 6.64 4.60
N VAL A 83 11.56 6.21 5.23
CA VAL A 83 12.79 7.02 5.36
C VAL A 83 13.74 6.63 4.23
N LYS A 84 13.89 7.49 3.23
CA LYS A 84 14.82 7.30 2.10
C LYS A 84 16.00 8.25 2.13
N GLY A 85 15.89 9.33 2.91
CA GLY A 85 16.96 10.30 3.07
C GLY A 85 16.83 11.12 4.35
N ARG A 86 17.68 12.15 4.44
CA ARG A 86 17.81 13.00 5.61
C ARG A 86 16.55 13.82 5.92
N ASP A 87 15.85 14.27 4.89
CA ASP A 87 14.65 15.08 5.06
C ASP A 87 13.48 14.25 5.63
N ASP A 88 13.34 13.01 5.15
CA ASP A 88 12.36 12.06 5.71
C ASP A 88 12.63 11.77 7.19
N TRP A 89 13.91 11.65 7.55
CA TRP A 89 14.34 11.41 8.93
C TRP A 89 13.99 12.58 9.86
N ALA A 90 14.24 13.82 9.42
CA ALA A 90 13.87 15.00 10.19
C ALA A 90 12.35 15.10 10.40
N ALA A 91 11.57 14.80 9.36
CA ALA A 91 10.11 14.77 9.43
C ALA A 91 9.60 13.68 10.41
N LEU A 92 10.19 12.48 10.37
CA LEU A 92 9.83 11.40 11.28
C LEU A 92 10.12 11.76 12.75
N LEU A 93 11.30 12.33 13.03
CA LEU A 93 11.66 12.75 14.40
C LEU A 93 10.71 13.81 14.94
N ALA A 94 10.39 14.84 14.15
CA ALA A 94 9.44 15.88 14.54
C ALA A 94 8.07 15.27 14.91
N ARG A 95 7.60 14.27 14.16
CA ARG A 95 6.35 13.56 14.42
C ARG A 95 6.39 12.77 15.73
N LEU A 96 7.43 11.97 15.94
CA LEU A 96 7.56 11.15 17.15
C LEU A 96 7.66 12.00 18.42
N SER A 97 8.32 13.16 18.34
CA SER A 97 8.35 14.13 19.44
C SER A 97 7.00 14.77 19.73
N ALA A 98 6.16 14.99 18.71
CA ALA A 98 4.81 15.56 18.88
C ALA A 98 3.79 14.55 19.43
N ALA A 99 3.99 13.24 19.20
CA ALA A 99 3.11 12.18 19.67
C ALA A 99 3.37 11.73 21.13
N GLY A 100 4.50 12.15 21.72
CA GLY A 100 4.92 11.77 23.07
C GLY A 100 4.66 12.82 24.16
N GLY A 101 3.80 13.83 23.89
CA GLY A 101 3.45 14.92 24.81
C GLY A 101 2.00 14.88 25.28
#